data_AF-A0AAW0BFB4-F1
#
_entry.id   AF-A0AAW0BFB4-F1
#
_cell.length_a   1.000
_cell.length_b   1.000
_cell.length_c   1.000
_cell.angle_alpha   90.00
_cell.angle_beta   90.00
_cell.angle_gamma   90.00
#
_symmetry.space_group_name_H-M   'P 1'
#
loop_
_entity.id
_entity.type
_entity.pdbx_description
1 polymer ?
#
loop_
_entity_poly.entity_id
_entity_poly.type
_entity_poly.pdbx_seq_one_letter_code
_entity_poly.pdbx_strand_id
1 'polypeptide(L)'
;MKNSNTWMTTDEWISVLKLSTEWRFLQIRKLAIEMLTSTSQISSVQRIVLARKYEVASWLRRGYLELAQSAESISEEEGELLGWKTAFRLIQARERTLSVRPMNCPSCGCYEYPECSVCCLQQRPENQAQAEALDAIFATIFAEEFRQAELASTEY
;
A
#
# COMPACT_ATOMS: atom_id res chain seq x y z
N MET A 1 12.20 16.60 25.66
CA MET A 1 10.74 16.38 25.53
C MET A 1 10.52 14.89 25.30
N LYS A 2 9.98 14.17 26.28
CA LYS A 2 9.66 12.72 26.17
C LYS A 2 8.30 12.62 25.46
N ASN A 3 8.09 11.74 24.48
CA ASN A 3 7.71 10.34 24.72
C ASN A 3 8.04 9.45 23.51
N SER A 4 9.19 8.78 23.54
CA SER A 4 9.48 7.62 22.71
C SER A 4 8.82 6.39 23.35
N ASN A 5 7.51 6.23 23.14
CA ASN A 5 6.72 5.16 23.71
C ASN A 5 6.62 3.97 22.75
N THR A 6 7.71 3.24 22.57
CA THR A 6 7.67 1.88 22.01
C THR A 6 7.95 0.89 23.13
N TRP A 7 7.02 0.75 24.08
CA TRP A 7 7.08 -0.28 25.12
C TRP A 7 6.75 -1.67 24.61
N MET A 8 6.19 -1.78 23.41
CA MET A 8 5.77 -3.03 22.80
C MET A 8 6.34 -3.16 21.40
N THR A 9 6.67 -4.40 21.02
CA THR A 9 7.14 -4.80 19.71
C THR A 9 6.00 -4.82 18.68
N THR A 10 6.35 -4.88 17.40
CA THR A 10 5.36 -4.99 16.32
C THR A 10 4.49 -6.25 16.48
N ASP A 11 5.07 -7.39 16.84
CA ASP A 11 4.32 -8.65 17.02
C ASP A 11 3.35 -8.60 18.20
N GLU A 12 3.72 -7.91 19.27
CA GLU A 12 2.83 -7.69 20.41
C GLU A 12 1.66 -6.80 20.02
N TRP A 13 1.90 -5.72 19.25
CA TRP A 13 0.82 -4.89 18.72
C TRP A 13 -0.09 -5.64 17.74
N ILE A 14 0.45 -6.56 16.93
CA ILE A 14 -0.37 -7.46 16.07
C ILE A 14 -1.26 -8.35 16.94
N SER A 15 -0.74 -8.84 18.07
CA SER A 15 -1.51 -9.63 19.03
C SER A 15 -2.63 -8.81 19.70
N VAL A 16 -2.35 -7.55 20.05
CA VAL A 16 -3.36 -6.61 20.56
C VAL A 16 -4.44 -6.34 19.50
N LEU A 17 -4.04 -6.10 18.25
CA LEU A 17 -4.97 -5.91 17.14
C LEU A 17 -5.88 -7.13 16.95
N LYS A 18 -5.31 -8.34 17.01
CA LYS A 18 -6.07 -9.59 16.91
C LYS A 18 -7.15 -9.68 17.99
N LEU A 19 -6.75 -9.63 19.26
CA LEU A 19 -7.67 -9.81 20.39
C LEU A 19 -8.72 -8.71 20.47
N SER A 20 -8.33 -7.46 20.23
CA SER A 20 -9.28 -6.33 20.22
C SER A 20 -10.29 -6.40 19.08
N THR A 21 -9.92 -7.00 17.94
CA THR A 21 -10.85 -7.27 16.84
C THR A 21 -11.81 -8.39 17.19
N GLU A 22 -11.30 -9.52 17.69
CA GLU A 22 -12.11 -10.68 18.09
C GLU A 22 -13.14 -10.33 19.18
N TRP A 23 -12.75 -9.51 20.15
CA TRP A 23 -13.60 -9.13 21.28
C TRP A 23 -14.34 -7.81 21.08
N ARG A 24 -14.25 -7.20 19.89
CA ARG A 24 -14.90 -5.92 19.53
C ARG A 24 -14.54 -4.76 20.45
N PHE A 25 -13.32 -4.71 20.96
CA PHE A 25 -12.80 -3.58 21.73
C PHE A 25 -12.34 -2.46 20.79
N LEU A 26 -13.31 -1.67 20.31
CA LEU A 26 -13.11 -0.68 19.25
C LEU A 26 -11.99 0.33 19.54
N GLN A 27 -11.89 0.82 20.78
CA GLN A 27 -10.87 1.81 21.16
C GLN A 27 -9.46 1.21 21.18
N ILE A 28 -9.32 -0.02 21.69
CA ILE A 28 -8.03 -0.73 21.72
C ILE A 28 -7.62 -1.11 20.29
N ARG A 29 -8.58 -1.54 19.47
CA ARG A 29 -8.36 -1.83 18.05
C ARG A 29 -7.86 -0.60 17.32
N LYS A 30 -8.50 0.55 17.53
CA LYS A 30 -8.08 1.83 16.94
C LYS A 30 -6.65 2.19 17.34
N LEU A 31 -6.32 2.08 18.64
CA LEU A 31 -4.97 2.32 19.14
C LEU A 31 -3.94 1.38 18.49
N ALA A 32 -4.25 0.08 18.40
CA ALA A 32 -3.35 -0.89 17.77
C ALA A 32 -3.11 -0.57 16.29
N ILE A 33 -4.16 -0.15 15.57
CA ILE A 33 -4.04 0.30 14.17
C ILE A 33 -3.15 1.53 14.08
N GLU A 34 -3.32 2.54 14.95
CA GLU A 34 -2.49 3.75 14.94
C GLU A 34 -1.02 3.43 15.17
N MET A 35 -0.72 2.59 16.16
CA MET A 35 0.66 2.19 16.47
C MET A 35 1.30 1.39 15.32
N LEU A 36 0.59 0.42 14.76
CA LEU A 36 1.05 -0.38 13.61
C LEU A 36 1.08 0.40 12.28
N THR A 37 0.36 1.52 12.17
CA THR A 37 0.47 2.41 11.00
C THR A 37 1.77 3.21 11.04
N SER A 38 2.26 3.52 12.24
CA SER A 38 3.47 4.33 12.43
C SER A 38 4.77 3.53 12.32
N THR A 39 4.71 2.20 12.42
CA THR A 39 5.91 1.34 12.34
C THR A 39 6.39 1.15 10.90
N SER A 40 7.71 1.24 10.71
CA SER A 40 8.39 0.90 9.45
C SER A 40 8.80 -0.58 9.37
N GLN A 41 8.50 -1.38 10.39
CA GLN A 41 8.94 -2.79 10.48
C GLN A 41 8.07 -3.76 9.68
N ILE A 42 6.86 -3.36 9.28
CA ILE A 42 5.92 -4.22 8.53
C ILE A 42 6.16 -3.99 7.04
N SER A 43 6.46 -5.07 6.31
CA SER A 43 6.61 -5.00 4.84
C SER A 43 5.29 -4.66 4.15
N SER A 44 5.35 -4.18 2.91
CA SER A 44 4.15 -3.85 2.12
C SER A 44 3.23 -5.06 1.95
N VAL A 45 3.79 -6.25 1.71
CA VAL A 45 3.05 -7.52 1.61
C VAL A 45 2.41 -7.91 2.95
N GLN A 46 3.18 -7.88 4.04
CA GLN A 46 2.65 -8.18 5.37
C GLN A 46 1.52 -7.21 5.73
N ARG A 47 1.66 -5.93 5.37
CA ARG A 47 0.62 -4.92 5.59
C ARG A 47 -0.66 -5.27 4.87
N ILE A 48 -0.61 -5.73 3.62
CA ILE A 48 -1.78 -6.17 2.85
C ILE A 48 -2.43 -7.39 3.51
N VAL A 49 -1.64 -8.38 3.90
CA VAL A 49 -2.15 -9.60 4.56
C VAL A 49 -2.86 -9.24 5.87
N LEU A 50 -2.26 -8.39 6.69
CA LEU A 50 -2.88 -7.89 7.93
C LEU A 50 -4.12 -7.04 7.65
N ALA A 51 -4.09 -6.21 6.62
CA ALA A 51 -5.21 -5.36 6.22
C ALA A 51 -6.44 -6.17 5.80
N ARG A 52 -6.24 -7.27 5.04
CA ARG A 52 -7.32 -8.19 4.69
C ARG A 52 -7.84 -8.94 5.90
N LYS A 53 -6.92 -9.46 6.74
CA LYS A 53 -7.27 -10.27 7.91
C LYS A 53 -8.06 -9.49 8.96
N TYR A 54 -7.68 -8.23 9.18
CA TYR A 54 -8.26 -7.38 10.20
C TYR A 54 -9.09 -6.23 9.61
N GLU A 55 -9.44 -6.28 8.33
CA GLU A 55 -10.30 -5.30 7.66
C GLU A 55 -9.86 -3.84 7.85
N VAL A 56 -8.58 -3.54 7.59
CA VAL A 56 -8.02 -2.19 7.69
C VAL A 56 -7.78 -1.62 6.29
N ALA A 57 -8.80 -0.97 5.74
CA ALA A 57 -8.80 -0.45 4.36
C ALA A 57 -7.58 0.47 4.07
N SER A 58 -7.23 1.37 4.99
CA SER A 58 -6.10 2.30 4.79
C SER A 58 -4.76 1.57 4.58
N TRP A 59 -4.56 0.44 5.25
CA TRP A 59 -3.36 -0.38 5.12
C TRP A 59 -3.29 -1.11 3.79
N LEU A 60 -4.44 -1.59 3.31
CA LEU A 60 -4.54 -2.26 2.02
C LEU A 60 -4.15 -1.29 0.88
N ARG A 61 -4.71 -0.08 0.90
CA ARG A 61 -4.38 0.98 -0.06
C ARG A 61 -2.90 1.31 -0.03
N ARG A 62 -2.36 1.52 1.16
CA ARG A 62 -0.94 1.86 1.34
C ARG A 62 -0.02 0.74 0.87
N GLY A 63 -0.30 -0.51 1.23
CA GLY A 63 0.52 -1.65 0.84
C GLY A 63 0.53 -1.87 -0.67
N TYR A 64 -0.63 -1.74 -1.33
CA TYR A 64 -0.67 -1.84 -2.79
C TYR A 64 0.05 -0.68 -3.50
N LEU A 65 -0.06 0.55 -2.98
CA LEU A 65 0.67 1.70 -3.51
C LEU A 65 2.19 1.47 -3.42
N GLU A 66 2.66 1.03 -2.27
CA GLU A 66 4.09 0.74 -2.05
C GLU A 66 4.58 -0.39 -2.96
N LEU A 67 3.79 -1.45 -3.17
CA LEU A 67 4.15 -2.53 -4.10
C LEU A 67 4.19 -2.07 -5.56
N ALA A 68 3.22 -1.26 -5.99
CA ALA A 68 3.18 -0.77 -7.36
C ALA A 68 4.33 0.21 -7.67
N GLN A 69 4.82 0.93 -6.66
CA GLN A 69 5.94 1.87 -6.75
C GLN A 69 7.31 1.21 -6.51
N SER A 70 7.35 -0.02 -5.98
CA SER A 70 8.59 -0.72 -5.69
C SER A 70 9.43 -0.97 -6.95
N ALA A 71 10.73 -0.77 -6.85
CA ALA A 71 11.69 -1.13 -7.90
C ALA A 71 11.89 -2.64 -8.00
N GLU A 72 11.72 -3.38 -6.90
CA GLU A 72 11.88 -4.83 -6.85
C GLU A 72 10.61 -5.53 -7.33
N SER A 73 10.76 -6.64 -8.05
CA SER A 73 9.64 -7.48 -8.49
C SER A 73 9.06 -8.26 -7.31
N ILE A 74 7.75 -8.53 -7.37
CA ILE A 74 7.07 -9.42 -6.41
C ILE A 74 7.67 -10.82 -6.52
N SER A 75 8.14 -11.40 -5.42
CA SER A 75 8.68 -12.76 -5.39
C SER A 75 7.59 -13.81 -5.54
N GLU A 76 7.95 -15.08 -5.75
CA GLU A 76 6.98 -16.17 -5.81
C GLU A 76 6.22 -16.33 -4.49
N GLU A 77 6.93 -16.28 -3.37
CA GLU A 77 6.36 -16.37 -2.02
C GLU A 77 5.42 -15.19 -1.72
N GLU A 78 5.81 -13.98 -2.14
CA GLU A 78 4.95 -12.80 -2.02
C GLU A 78 3.71 -12.91 -2.91
N GLY A 79 3.86 -13.47 -4.12
CA GLY A 79 2.77 -13.75 -5.04
C GLY A 79 1.72 -14.69 -4.44
N GLU A 80 2.17 -15.75 -3.76
CA GLU A 80 1.31 -16.67 -3.03
C GLU A 80 0.57 -15.97 -1.86
N LEU A 81 1.28 -15.20 -1.04
CA LEU A 81 0.69 -14.47 0.09
C LEU A 81 -0.35 -13.42 -0.35
N LEU A 82 -0.09 -12.73 -1.46
CA LEU A 82 -1.00 -11.75 -2.04
C LEU A 82 -2.18 -12.41 -2.77
N GLY A 83 -2.01 -13.65 -3.21
CA GLY A 83 -2.84 -14.32 -4.19
C GLY A 83 -2.47 -13.88 -5.61
N TRP A 84 -2.22 -14.86 -6.48
CA TRP A 84 -1.72 -14.66 -7.85
C TRP A 84 -2.55 -13.67 -8.67
N LYS A 85 -3.88 -13.67 -8.50
CA LYS A 85 -4.76 -12.70 -9.19
C LYS A 85 -4.44 -11.25 -8.81
N THR A 86 -4.21 -10.98 -7.52
CA THR A 86 -3.88 -9.64 -7.03
C THR A 86 -2.44 -9.28 -7.38
N ALA A 87 -1.49 -10.20 -7.23
CA ALA A 87 -0.10 -9.99 -7.64
C ALA A 87 -0.01 -9.62 -9.14
N PHE A 88 -0.69 -10.36 -10.01
CA PHE A 88 -0.72 -10.07 -11.45
C PHE A 88 -1.32 -8.69 -11.77
N ARG A 89 -2.40 -8.30 -11.09
CA ARG A 89 -2.99 -6.96 -11.25
C ARG A 89 -2.03 -5.86 -10.82
N LEU A 90 -1.27 -6.04 -9.74
CA LEU A 90 -0.26 -5.10 -9.29
C LEU A 90 0.91 -4.98 -10.28
N ILE A 91 1.36 -6.11 -10.84
CA ILE A 91 2.39 -6.11 -11.88
C ILE A 91 1.90 -5.36 -13.12
N GLN A 92 0.66 -5.63 -13.57
CA GLN A 92 0.06 -4.91 -14.70
C GLN A 92 -0.10 -3.40 -14.41
N ALA A 93 -0.45 -3.02 -13.18
CA ALA A 93 -0.50 -1.63 -12.73
C ALA A 93 0.86 -0.94 -12.92
N ARG A 94 1.90 -1.63 -12.46
CA ARG A 94 3.28 -1.16 -12.49
C ARG A 94 3.80 -1.05 -13.93
N GLU A 95 3.55 -2.03 -14.79
CA GLU A 95 3.97 -1.98 -16.20
C GLU A 95 3.33 -0.82 -16.96
N ARG A 96 2.03 -0.58 -16.74
CA ARG A 96 1.33 0.59 -17.32
C ARG A 96 1.91 1.90 -16.82
N THR A 97 2.46 1.91 -15.61
CA THR A 97 3.11 3.08 -15.03
C THR A 97 4.53 3.29 -15.59
N LEU A 98 5.31 2.21 -15.75
CA LEU A 98 6.69 2.27 -16.24
C LEU A 98 6.79 2.51 -17.76
N SER A 99 5.81 2.04 -18.54
CA SER A 99 5.73 2.24 -20.00
C SER A 99 5.48 3.69 -20.43
N VAL A 100 5.11 4.57 -19.48
CA VAL A 100 4.96 6.02 -19.71
C VAL A 100 6.25 6.78 -19.46
N ARG A 101 7.40 6.13 -19.18
CA ARG A 101 8.69 6.83 -19.15
C ARG A 101 8.97 7.35 -20.57
N PRO A 102 8.89 8.65 -20.84
CA PRO A 102 9.36 9.13 -22.13
C PRO A 102 10.86 8.90 -22.12
N MET A 103 11.35 8.04 -23.02
CA MET A 103 12.79 7.80 -23.17
C MET A 103 13.56 9.09 -23.52
N ASN A 104 12.84 10.16 -23.89
CA ASN A 104 13.35 11.50 -24.15
C ASN A 104 12.56 12.56 -23.39
N CYS A 105 13.25 13.46 -22.68
CA CYS A 105 12.64 14.71 -22.26
C CYS A 105 12.28 15.54 -23.51
N PRO A 106 10.99 15.88 -23.78
CA PRO A 106 10.60 16.64 -24.98
C PRO A 106 11.17 18.07 -25.01
N SER A 107 11.69 18.55 -23.88
CA SER A 107 12.30 19.88 -23.73
C SER A 107 13.80 19.91 -24.09
N CYS A 108 14.55 18.81 -23.89
CA CYS A 108 16.01 18.82 -24.07
C CYS A 108 16.60 17.67 -24.91
N GLY A 109 15.86 16.60 -25.21
CA GLY A 109 16.30 15.54 -26.14
C GLY A 109 17.48 14.67 -25.69
N CYS A 110 17.86 14.68 -24.42
CA CYS A 110 18.97 13.88 -23.91
C CYS A 110 18.57 12.40 -23.76
N TYR A 111 19.34 11.50 -24.37
CA TYR A 111 19.33 10.07 -24.08
C TYR A 111 20.38 9.78 -22.99
N GLU A 112 19.93 9.16 -21.90
CA GLU A 112 20.71 8.69 -20.75
C GLU A 112 21.38 9.78 -19.88
N TYR A 113 20.83 10.04 -18.68
CA TYR A 113 21.50 9.84 -17.38
C TYR A 113 20.57 10.24 -16.20
N PRO A 114 20.69 9.61 -15.00
CA PRO A 114 19.75 9.75 -13.87
C PRO A 114 19.81 11.09 -13.10
N GLU A 115 20.67 12.03 -13.49
CA GLU A 115 20.98 13.24 -12.71
C GLU A 115 20.70 14.55 -13.49
N CYS A 116 19.67 14.60 -14.34
CA CYS A 116 19.26 15.87 -14.92
C CYS A 116 18.51 16.72 -13.86
N SER A 117 19.28 17.50 -13.10
CA SER A 117 18.84 18.27 -11.93
C SER A 117 18.00 19.52 -12.25
N VAL A 118 17.83 19.88 -13.54
CA VAL A 118 17.27 21.19 -13.92
C VAL A 118 15.86 21.11 -14.52
N CYS A 119 15.46 20.02 -15.18
CA CYS A 119 14.15 19.95 -15.88
C CYS A 119 13.07 19.11 -15.19
N CYS A 120 13.40 18.12 -14.35
CA CYS A 120 12.45 17.08 -13.91
C CYS A 120 11.91 17.20 -12.47
N LEU A 121 12.23 18.28 -11.73
CA LEU A 121 11.90 18.37 -10.30
C LEU A 121 10.61 19.12 -9.93
N GLN A 122 9.98 19.88 -10.84
CA GLN A 122 8.92 20.80 -10.42
C GLN A 122 7.51 20.60 -11.02
N GLN A 123 7.31 19.86 -12.11
CA GLN A 123 5.96 19.57 -12.60
C GLN A 123 5.90 18.23 -13.34
N ARG A 124 5.81 17.11 -12.61
CA ARG A 124 5.56 15.79 -13.22
C ARG A 124 4.04 15.53 -13.28
N PRO A 125 3.42 15.43 -14.47
CA PRO A 125 2.05 14.91 -14.61
C PRO A 125 1.94 13.42 -14.20
N GLU A 126 3.09 12.74 -14.01
CA GLU A 126 3.24 11.35 -13.57
C GLU A 126 2.48 11.06 -12.27
N ASN A 127 2.43 11.98 -11.31
CA ASN A 127 1.76 11.73 -10.02
C ASN A 127 0.24 11.59 -10.13
N GLN A 128 -0.39 12.22 -11.13
CA GLN A 128 -1.86 12.21 -11.27
C GLN A 128 -2.35 10.99 -12.05
N ALA A 129 -1.70 10.64 -13.17
CA ALA A 129 -2.01 9.43 -13.92
C ALA A 129 -1.65 8.14 -13.14
N GLN A 130 -0.58 8.18 -12.32
CA GLN A 130 -0.24 7.09 -11.40
C GLN A 130 -1.29 6.94 -10.30
N ALA A 131 -1.73 8.04 -9.70
CA ALA A 131 -2.79 8.01 -8.71
C ALA A 131 -4.10 7.48 -9.31
N GLU A 132 -4.47 7.87 -10.54
CA GLU A 132 -5.70 7.41 -11.21
C GLU A 132 -5.66 5.93 -11.61
N ALA A 133 -4.55 5.45 -12.19
CA ALA A 133 -4.39 4.04 -12.56
C ALA A 133 -4.37 3.14 -11.32
N LEU A 134 -3.70 3.58 -10.27
CA LEU A 134 -3.71 2.89 -8.99
C LEU A 134 -5.06 3.00 -8.29
N ASP A 135 -5.77 4.12 -8.37
CA ASP A 135 -7.12 4.25 -7.83
C ASP A 135 -8.13 3.36 -8.56
N ALA A 136 -8.02 3.15 -9.88
CA ALA A 136 -8.85 2.20 -10.62
C ALA A 136 -8.55 0.74 -10.24
N ILE A 137 -7.27 0.41 -10.04
CA ILE A 137 -6.84 -0.93 -9.64
C ILE A 137 -7.18 -1.19 -8.17
N PHE A 138 -7.04 -0.19 -7.31
CA PHE A 138 -7.52 -0.22 -5.94
C PHE A 138 -9.03 -0.35 -5.93
N ALA A 139 -9.80 0.43 -6.68
CA ALA A 139 -11.26 0.30 -6.72
C ALA A 139 -11.71 -1.11 -7.13
N THR A 140 -11.06 -1.73 -8.12
CA THR A 140 -11.39 -3.09 -8.55
C THR A 140 -10.98 -4.16 -7.53
N ILE A 141 -9.80 -4.05 -6.93
CA ILE A 141 -9.34 -5.01 -5.91
C ILE A 141 -10.12 -4.82 -4.60
N PHE A 142 -10.31 -3.58 -4.13
CA PHE A 142 -11.10 -3.25 -2.94
C PHE A 142 -12.55 -3.69 -3.07
N ALA A 143 -13.22 -3.44 -4.20
CA ALA A 143 -14.61 -3.85 -4.39
C ALA A 143 -14.80 -5.37 -4.47
N GLU A 144 -13.75 -6.13 -4.78
CA GLU A 144 -13.75 -7.59 -4.68
C GLU A 144 -13.47 -8.07 -3.25
N GLU A 145 -12.51 -7.46 -2.56
CA GLU A 145 -12.00 -7.92 -1.27
C GLU A 145 -12.83 -7.44 -0.07
N PHE A 146 -13.50 -6.28 -0.14
CA PHE A 146 -14.29 -5.68 0.95
C PHE A 146 -15.80 -5.71 0.71
N ARG A 147 -16.28 -6.44 -0.32
CA ARG A 147 -17.70 -6.48 -0.73
C ARG A 147 -18.67 -6.94 0.38
N GLN A 148 -18.18 -7.60 1.42
CA GLN A 148 -18.96 -8.05 2.58
C GLN A 148 -18.89 -7.09 3.78
N ALA A 149 -17.92 -6.16 3.83
CA ALA A 149 -17.71 -5.26 4.97
C ALA A 149 -18.58 -3.99 4.89
N GLU A 150 -18.88 -3.52 3.68
CA GLU A 150 -19.72 -2.31 3.48
C GLU A 150 -21.20 -2.57 3.82
N LEU A 151 -21.65 -3.83 3.83
CA LEU A 151 -22.97 -4.24 4.31
C LEU A 151 -23.05 -4.38 5.84
N ALA A 152 -21.93 -4.53 6.55
CA ALA A 152 -21.89 -4.68 8.01
C ALA A 152 -21.60 -3.38 8.76
N SER A 153 -21.14 -2.34 8.06
CA SER A 153 -20.73 -1.05 8.67
C SER A 153 -21.88 -0.06 8.89
N THR A 154 -23.12 -0.44 8.57
CA THR A 154 -24.33 0.38 8.82
C THR A 154 -25.12 -0.04 10.06
N GLU A 155 -24.63 -1.02 10.83
CA GLU A 155 -25.33 -1.51 12.04
C GLU A 155 -24.64 -1.21 13.39
N TYR A 156 -23.49 -0.54 13.45
CA TYR A 156 -22.83 -0.21 14.73
C TYR A 156 -22.08 1.12 14.75
#